data_AF-R7Z479-F1
#
_entry.id   AF-R7Z479-F1
#
_cell.length_a   1.000
_cell.length_b   1.000
_cell.length_c   1.000
_cell.angle_alpha   90.00
_cell.angle_beta   90.00
_cell.angle_gamma   90.00
#
_symmetry.space_group_name_H-M   'P 1'
#
loop_
_entity.id
_entity.type
_entity.pdbx_description
1 polymer ?
#
loop_
_entity_poly.entity_id
_entity_poly.type
_entity_poly.pdbx_seq_one_letter_code
_entity_poly.pdbx_strand_id
1 'polypeptide(L)'
;MKVAYNPVLEQDPQIIAQVNPDLILHIGLAAGRSYFTLERGAHRDGYDQIADVEGHKFSAERSSKVFGDCPAVLQPTFRVEDVWRRWRSELADQGIDVRPSEDAGNFLCGFIYYTSLAYFYKKDGRERPVMFLHVPVLPKEEDVAKGRKVAEALIRALVDSRRQRGVEDLVAAADMTTTSTAPMDVNFR
;
A
#
# COMPACT_ATOMS: atom_id res chain seq x y z
N MET A 1 7.78 14.16 0.83
CA MET A 1 7.55 13.85 2.26
C MET A 1 8.90 13.67 2.95
N LYS A 2 9.07 14.15 4.19
CA LYS A 2 10.27 13.84 5.00
C LYS A 2 10.19 12.37 5.45
N VAL A 3 11.34 11.69 5.57
CA VAL A 3 11.43 10.30 6.06
C VAL A 3 11.35 10.28 7.59
N ALA A 4 10.24 10.77 8.14
CA ALA A 4 9.99 10.89 9.57
C ALA A 4 8.51 10.65 9.91
N TYR A 5 8.25 10.02 11.06
CA TYR A 5 6.90 9.55 11.41
C TYR A 5 5.94 10.72 11.69
N ASN A 6 6.38 11.76 12.41
CA ASN A 6 5.51 12.89 12.76
C ASN A 6 5.08 13.69 11.51
N PRO A 7 6.00 14.08 10.61
CA PRO A 7 5.61 14.76 9.37
C PRO A 7 4.62 13.95 8.52
N VAL A 8 4.77 12.62 8.45
CA VAL A 8 3.81 11.77 7.72
C VAL A 8 2.41 11.87 8.32
N LEU A 9 2.27 11.72 9.64
CA LEU A 9 0.96 11.81 10.30
C LEU A 9 0.30 13.18 10.16
N GLU A 10 1.10 14.25 10.18
CA GLU A 10 0.59 15.61 10.12
C GLU A 10 0.26 16.04 8.70
N GLN A 11 1.13 15.74 7.74
CA GLN A 11 1.08 16.30 6.38
C GLN A 11 0.30 15.40 5.41
N ASP A 12 0.44 14.07 5.49
CA ASP A 12 -0.18 13.16 4.52
C ASP A 12 -1.71 13.33 4.47
N PRO A 13 -2.45 13.29 5.60
CA PRO A 13 -3.90 13.49 5.58
C PRO A 13 -4.30 14.88 5.06
N GLN A 14 -3.51 15.91 5.36
CA GLN A 14 -3.77 17.28 4.90
C GLN A 14 -3.64 17.41 3.39
N ILE A 15 -2.58 16.83 2.80
CA ILE A 15 -2.38 16.81 1.36
C ILE A 15 -3.52 16.05 0.68
N ILE A 16 -3.90 14.88 1.21
CA ILE A 16 -5.01 14.09 0.65
C ILE A 16 -6.32 14.89 0.71
N ALA A 17 -6.62 15.54 1.83
CA ALA A 17 -7.82 16.35 1.99
C ALA A 17 -7.85 17.56 1.03
N GLN A 18 -6.72 18.23 0.84
CA GLN A 18 -6.61 19.42 -0.01
C GLN A 18 -6.67 19.07 -1.50
N VAL A 19 -5.96 18.02 -1.93
CA VAL A 19 -5.87 17.62 -3.34
C VAL A 19 -7.11 16.84 -3.77
N ASN A 20 -7.73 16.08 -2.86
CA ASN A 20 -8.82 15.14 -3.14
C ASN A 20 -8.52 14.24 -4.36
N PRO A 21 -7.45 13.44 -4.33
CA PRO A 21 -6.93 12.74 -5.50
C PRO A 21 -7.81 11.54 -5.90
N ASP A 22 -7.90 11.30 -7.22
CA ASP A 22 -8.50 10.08 -7.78
C ASP A 22 -7.62 8.84 -7.58
N LEU A 23 -6.30 9.02 -7.46
CA LEU A 23 -5.31 7.97 -7.26
C LEU A 23 -4.10 8.56 -6.51
N ILE A 24 -3.60 7.81 -5.54
CA ILE A 24 -2.32 8.07 -4.86
C ILE A 24 -1.37 6.94 -5.19
N LEU A 25 -0.18 7.27 -5.69
CA LEU A 25 0.91 6.33 -5.87
C LEU A 25 2.11 6.79 -5.06
N HIS A 26 2.35 6.11 -3.94
CA HIS A 26 3.59 6.29 -3.18
C HIS A 26 4.73 5.52 -3.84
N ILE A 27 5.93 6.09 -3.82
CA ILE A 27 7.13 5.46 -4.39
C ILE A 27 8.22 5.44 -3.32
N GLY A 28 8.77 4.25 -3.04
CA GLY A 28 9.80 4.04 -2.02
C GLY A 28 10.98 3.24 -2.55
N LEU A 29 12.18 3.46 -2.01
CA LEU A 29 13.38 2.69 -2.37
C LEU A 29 13.42 1.38 -1.58
N ALA A 30 13.64 0.26 -2.27
CA ALA A 30 13.94 -1.04 -1.69
C ALA A 30 15.38 -1.46 -2.02
N ALA A 31 16.35 -1.00 -1.21
CA ALA A 31 17.78 -1.12 -1.51
C ALA A 31 18.31 -2.55 -1.71
N GLY A 32 17.61 -3.58 -1.20
CA GLY A 32 17.98 -4.99 -1.36
C GLY A 32 17.32 -5.71 -2.55
N ARG A 33 16.45 -5.04 -3.31
CA ARG A 33 15.73 -5.64 -4.45
C ARG A 33 16.37 -5.20 -5.77
N SER A 34 16.35 -6.09 -6.76
CA SER A 34 16.76 -5.82 -8.16
C SER A 34 15.57 -5.68 -9.12
N TYR A 35 14.36 -5.71 -8.58
CA TYR A 35 13.08 -5.69 -9.31
C TYR A 35 12.14 -4.66 -8.68
N PHE A 36 11.13 -4.24 -9.44
CA PHE A 36 10.09 -3.33 -8.97
C PHE A 36 8.95 -4.11 -8.34
N THR A 37 8.33 -3.56 -7.29
CA THR A 37 7.18 -4.22 -6.66
C THR A 37 5.97 -3.34 -6.46
N LEU A 38 4.80 -3.94 -6.69
CA LEU A 38 3.50 -3.39 -6.33
C LEU A 38 3.04 -4.01 -5.00
N GLU A 39 2.91 -3.21 -3.96
CA GLU A 39 2.59 -3.70 -2.61
C GLU A 39 1.08 -3.89 -2.41
N ARG A 40 0.69 -5.05 -1.85
CA ARG A 40 -0.71 -5.44 -1.60
C ARG A 40 -1.33 -4.77 -0.38
N GLY A 41 -0.52 -4.27 0.54
CA GLY A 41 -1.03 -3.63 1.74
C GLY A 41 0.09 -3.17 2.66
N ALA A 42 -0.31 -2.73 3.85
CA ALA A 42 0.60 -2.33 4.91
C ALA A 42 0.04 -2.71 6.28
N HIS A 43 0.94 -2.83 7.24
CA HIS A 43 0.63 -3.17 8.63
C HIS A 43 0.45 -1.91 9.49
N ARG A 44 -0.42 -1.99 10.49
CA ARG A 44 -0.63 -0.92 11.48
C ARG A 44 0.54 -0.73 12.44
N ASP A 45 1.21 -1.83 12.76
CA ASP A 45 2.17 -1.95 13.86
C ASP A 45 3.55 -2.38 13.34
N GLY A 46 4.58 -2.35 14.20
CA GLY A 46 5.94 -2.83 13.88
C GLY A 46 6.97 -1.73 13.59
N TYR A 47 6.60 -0.46 13.74
CA TYR A 47 7.43 0.72 13.43
C TYR A 47 8.34 1.18 14.59
N ASP A 48 8.51 0.34 15.61
CA ASP A 48 9.29 0.61 16.82
C ASP A 48 10.73 0.05 16.74
N GLN A 49 11.04 -0.69 15.68
CA GLN A 49 12.34 -1.34 15.50
C GLN A 49 13.42 -0.34 15.07
N ILE A 50 13.09 0.52 14.09
CA ILE A 50 14.05 1.43 13.44
C ILE A 50 13.62 2.88 13.68
N ALA A 51 14.56 3.70 14.16
CA ALA A 51 14.35 5.13 14.31
C ALA A 51 14.38 5.84 12.94
N ASP A 52 13.54 6.85 12.78
CA ASP A 52 13.52 7.69 11.58
C ASP A 52 14.69 8.67 11.54
N VAL A 53 14.73 9.53 10.52
CA VAL A 53 15.84 10.49 10.34
C VAL A 53 15.90 11.59 11.41
N GLU A 54 14.90 11.66 12.29
CA GLU A 54 14.88 12.55 13.46
C GLU A 54 15.17 11.80 14.77
N GLY A 55 15.50 10.51 14.69
CA GLY A 55 15.76 9.67 15.86
C GLY A 55 14.50 9.19 16.56
N HIS A 56 13.32 9.36 15.96
CA HIS A 56 12.05 8.95 16.55
C HIS A 56 11.66 7.55 16.09
N LYS A 57 11.06 6.78 17.00
CA LYS A 57 10.40 5.50 16.71
C LYS A 57 8.90 5.66 16.86
N PHE A 58 8.13 4.76 16.25
CA PHE A 58 6.69 4.77 16.39
C PHE A 58 6.21 3.54 17.16
N SER A 59 5.96 3.73 18.46
CA SER A 59 5.63 2.65 19.39
C SER A 59 4.27 2.03 19.11
N ALA A 60 4.08 0.76 19.52
CA ALA A 60 2.78 0.08 19.45
C ALA A 60 1.68 0.81 20.23
N GLU A 61 2.01 1.42 21.38
CA GLU A 61 1.08 2.27 22.14
C GLU A 61 0.59 3.45 21.29
N ARG A 62 1.52 4.10 20.56
CA ARG A 62 1.19 5.21 19.69
C ARG A 62 0.39 4.75 18.46
N SER A 63 0.73 3.61 17.86
CA SER A 63 -0.10 2.98 16.81
C SER A 63 -1.51 2.72 17.29
N SER A 64 -1.68 2.11 18.47
CA SER A 64 -3.01 1.85 19.04
C SER A 64 -3.79 3.15 19.29
N LYS A 65 -3.11 4.22 19.72
CA LYS A 65 -3.76 5.52 19.96
C LYS A 65 -4.22 6.20 18.68
N VAL A 66 -3.45 6.11 17.60
CA VAL A 66 -3.72 6.82 16.34
C VAL A 66 -4.63 6.00 15.41
N PHE A 67 -4.48 4.67 15.42
CA PHE A 67 -5.08 3.74 14.45
C PHE A 67 -5.86 2.59 15.10
N GLY A 68 -6.23 2.68 16.39
CA GLY A 68 -6.88 1.59 17.12
C GLY A 68 -8.24 1.16 16.57
N ASP A 69 -8.89 2.04 15.80
CA ASP A 69 -10.13 1.84 15.05
C ASP A 69 -9.92 1.27 13.65
N CYS A 70 -8.68 1.06 13.22
CA CYS A 70 -8.32 0.49 11.92
C CYS A 70 -7.87 -0.98 12.04
N PRO A 71 -8.13 -1.80 11.00
CA PRO A 71 -7.64 -3.17 10.88
C PRO A 71 -6.12 -3.27 10.99
N ALA A 72 -5.61 -4.39 11.51
CA ALA A 72 -4.16 -4.60 11.64
C ALA A 72 -3.40 -4.58 10.30
N VAL A 73 -4.08 -4.94 9.20
CA VAL A 73 -3.59 -4.87 7.83
C VAL A 73 -4.63 -4.15 7.00
N LEU A 74 -4.20 -3.13 6.26
CA LEU A 74 -5.05 -2.46 5.28
C LEU A 74 -4.57 -2.76 3.87
N GLN A 75 -5.53 -2.92 2.98
CA GLN A 75 -5.32 -3.18 1.56
C GLN A 75 -6.03 -2.11 0.71
N PRO A 76 -5.49 -1.80 -0.48
CA PRO A 76 -6.13 -0.88 -1.40
C PRO A 76 -7.41 -1.51 -1.97
N THR A 77 -8.28 -0.69 -2.53
CA THR A 77 -9.47 -1.20 -3.21
C THR A 77 -9.21 -1.59 -4.67
N PHE A 78 -7.94 -1.73 -5.06
CA PHE A 78 -7.51 -2.23 -6.36
C PHE A 78 -7.28 -3.74 -6.31
N ARG A 79 -7.70 -4.45 -7.37
CA ARG A 79 -7.29 -5.85 -7.58
C ARG A 79 -5.84 -5.89 -8.03
N VAL A 80 -4.90 -5.91 -7.08
CA VAL A 80 -3.44 -5.87 -7.32
C VAL A 80 -3.00 -6.87 -8.40
N GLU A 81 -3.61 -8.05 -8.40
CA GLU A 81 -3.30 -9.10 -9.36
C GLU A 81 -3.72 -8.78 -10.80
N ASP A 82 -4.85 -8.08 -11.00
CA ASP A 82 -5.28 -7.59 -12.32
C ASP A 82 -4.36 -6.46 -12.81
N VAL A 83 -4.05 -5.51 -11.92
CA VAL A 83 -3.11 -4.40 -12.19
C VAL A 83 -1.74 -4.94 -12.57
N TRP A 84 -1.19 -5.86 -11.78
CA TRP A 84 0.12 -6.46 -12.02
C TRP A 84 0.19 -7.16 -13.37
N ARG A 85 -0.82 -7.95 -13.75
CA ARG A 85 -0.84 -8.61 -15.06
C ARG A 85 -0.81 -7.62 -16.23
N ARG A 86 -1.59 -6.54 -16.16
CA ARG A 86 -1.59 -5.47 -17.17
C ARG A 86 -0.23 -4.78 -17.24
N TRP A 87 0.28 -4.37 -16.08
CA TRP A 87 1.57 -3.70 -15.95
C TRP A 87 2.72 -4.56 -16.48
N ARG A 88 2.75 -5.85 -16.12
CA ARG A 88 3.74 -6.81 -16.63
C ARG A 88 3.62 -7.00 -18.15
N SER A 89 2.39 -7.06 -18.68
CA SER A 89 2.17 -7.23 -20.12
C SER A 89 2.69 -6.03 -20.93
N GLU A 90 2.51 -4.80 -20.44
CA GLU A 90 3.00 -3.59 -21.10
C GLU A 90 4.53 -3.52 -21.14
N LEU A 91 5.20 -4.18 -20.19
CA LEU A 91 6.66 -4.18 -20.05
C LEU A 91 7.34 -5.45 -20.59
N ALA A 92 6.59 -6.40 -21.17
CA ALA A 92 7.06 -7.75 -21.47
C ALA A 92 8.32 -7.77 -22.37
N ASP A 93 8.36 -6.92 -23.40
CA ASP A 93 9.47 -6.89 -24.37
C ASP A 93 10.70 -6.09 -23.90
N GLN A 94 10.65 -5.53 -22.69
CA GLN A 94 11.67 -4.61 -22.17
C GLN A 94 12.61 -5.28 -21.15
N GLY A 95 12.41 -6.57 -20.84
CA GLY A 95 13.22 -7.30 -19.85
C GLY A 95 13.14 -6.69 -18.44
N ILE A 96 12.03 -6.03 -18.12
CA ILE A 96 11.82 -5.38 -16.82
C ILE A 96 11.08 -6.34 -15.88
N ASP A 97 11.69 -6.61 -14.72
CA ASP A 97 11.12 -7.48 -13.70
C ASP A 97 10.23 -6.68 -12.75
N VAL A 98 8.93 -7.01 -12.78
CA VAL A 98 7.89 -6.41 -11.95
C VAL A 98 7.10 -7.50 -11.25
N ARG A 99 6.90 -7.37 -9.93
CA ARG A 99 6.28 -8.41 -9.09
C ARG A 99 5.30 -7.80 -8.10
N PRO A 100 4.24 -8.52 -7.69
CA PRO A 100 3.48 -8.10 -6.53
C PRO A 100 4.21 -8.53 -5.25
N SER A 101 4.00 -7.81 -4.15
CA SER A 101 4.57 -8.08 -2.83
C SER A 101 3.48 -7.94 -1.76
N GLU A 102 3.54 -8.79 -0.72
CA GLU A 102 2.53 -8.80 0.35
C GLU A 102 2.72 -7.66 1.35
N ASP A 103 3.96 -7.24 1.57
CA ASP A 103 4.32 -6.32 2.65
C ASP A 103 5.27 -5.23 2.17
N ALA A 104 4.84 -3.98 2.38
CA ALA A 104 5.62 -2.76 2.14
C ALA A 104 6.74 -2.52 3.18
N GLY A 105 6.81 -3.34 4.23
CA GLY A 105 7.84 -3.34 5.26
C GLY A 105 7.57 -2.36 6.40
N ASN A 106 8.11 -2.68 7.58
CA ASN A 106 7.80 -1.99 8.84
C ASN A 106 8.73 -0.80 9.14
N PHE A 107 8.97 0.04 8.13
CA PHE A 107 9.61 1.36 8.27
C PHE A 107 8.74 2.43 7.61
N LEU A 108 9.29 3.57 7.20
CA LEU A 108 8.51 4.70 6.68
C LEU A 108 7.70 4.38 5.41
N CYS A 109 8.13 3.42 4.59
CA CYS A 109 7.38 2.97 3.40
C CYS A 109 6.03 2.35 3.78
N GLY A 110 6.02 1.35 4.67
CA GLY A 110 4.77 0.79 5.19
C GLY A 110 3.98 1.82 5.98
N PHE A 111 4.66 2.68 6.76
CA PHE A 111 3.98 3.65 7.62
C PHE A 111 3.17 4.68 6.83
N ILE A 112 3.75 5.30 5.80
CA ILE A 112 3.02 6.25 4.94
C ILE A 112 1.91 5.53 4.17
N TYR A 113 2.17 4.31 3.70
CA TYR A 113 1.15 3.54 2.97
C TYR A 113 -0.06 3.24 3.86
N TYR A 114 0.18 2.73 5.07
CA TYR A 114 -0.86 2.47 6.05
C TYR A 114 -1.58 3.76 6.46
N THR A 115 -0.86 4.86 6.66
CA THR A 115 -1.45 6.16 7.03
C THR A 115 -2.45 6.64 5.97
N SER A 116 -2.08 6.62 4.69
CA SER A 116 -2.99 6.99 3.61
C SER A 116 -4.17 6.03 3.47
N LEU A 117 -3.94 4.71 3.59
CA LEU A 117 -5.02 3.72 3.55
C LEU A 117 -6.01 3.94 4.71
N ALA A 118 -5.49 4.19 5.92
CA ALA A 118 -6.27 4.43 7.13
C ALA A 118 -7.10 5.73 7.00
N TYR A 119 -6.57 6.77 6.36
CA TYR A 119 -7.31 7.99 6.09
C TYR A 119 -8.61 7.70 5.32
N PHE A 120 -8.52 6.95 4.22
CA PHE A 120 -9.70 6.58 3.42
C PHE A 120 -10.61 5.59 4.13
N TYR A 121 -10.04 4.65 4.89
CA TYR A 121 -10.80 3.72 5.73
C TYR A 121 -11.69 4.47 6.74
N LYS A 122 -11.14 5.46 7.45
CA LYS A 122 -11.86 6.26 8.45
C LYS A 122 -12.90 7.21 7.86
N LYS A 123 -12.73 7.62 6.60
CA LYS A 123 -13.63 8.58 5.94
C LYS A 123 -14.99 7.96 5.62
N ASP A 124 -14.99 6.95 4.76
CA ASP A 124 -16.20 6.17 4.43
C ASP A 124 -15.92 4.69 4.13
N GLY A 125 -14.64 4.30 4.06
CA GLY A 125 -14.21 2.93 3.79
C GLY A 125 -14.48 2.44 2.36
N ARG A 126 -15.23 3.17 1.54
CA ARG A 126 -15.74 2.67 0.25
C ARG A 126 -14.65 2.52 -0.80
N GLU A 127 -13.71 3.47 -0.81
CA GLU A 127 -12.61 3.47 -1.76
C GLU A 127 -11.32 3.85 -1.05
N ARG A 128 -10.26 3.08 -1.30
CA ARG A 128 -8.90 3.35 -0.81
C ARG A 128 -7.98 3.40 -2.03
N PRO A 129 -7.97 4.52 -2.77
CA PRO A 129 -7.30 4.64 -4.06
C PRO A 129 -5.80 4.90 -3.88
N VAL A 130 -5.14 4.11 -3.02
CA VAL A 130 -3.74 4.30 -2.63
C VAL A 130 -2.97 3.07 -3.06
N MET A 131 -1.85 3.25 -3.76
CA MET A 131 -0.95 2.16 -4.13
C MET A 131 0.47 2.51 -3.74
N PHE A 132 1.33 1.49 -3.58
CA PHE A 132 2.73 1.67 -3.28
C PHE A 132 3.61 0.91 -4.28
N LEU A 133 4.58 1.62 -4.86
CA LEU A 133 5.61 1.08 -5.75
C LEU A 133 6.96 1.12 -5.04
N HIS A 134 7.55 -0.03 -4.76
CA HIS A 134 8.97 -0.07 -4.44
C HIS A 134 9.82 -0.14 -5.71
N VAL A 135 10.87 0.67 -5.74
CA VAL A 135 11.87 0.69 -6.81
C VAL A 135 13.20 0.13 -6.28
N PRO A 136 13.99 -0.56 -7.12
CA PRO A 136 15.36 -0.94 -6.78
C PRO A 136 16.27 0.30 -6.74
N VAL A 137 17.53 0.13 -6.39
CA VAL A 137 18.53 1.19 -6.57
C VAL A 137 18.69 1.50 -8.06
N LEU A 138 18.60 2.77 -8.44
CA LEU A 138 18.73 3.26 -9.81
C LEU A 138 19.93 4.22 -9.89
N PRO A 139 21.17 3.69 -9.93
CA PRO A 139 22.39 4.50 -9.75
C PRO A 139 22.72 5.40 -10.96
N LYS A 140 22.16 5.10 -12.14
CA LYS A 140 22.43 5.84 -13.38
C LYS A 140 21.18 6.48 -13.95
N GLU A 141 21.36 7.50 -14.78
CA GLU A 141 20.26 8.15 -15.53
C GLU A 141 19.45 7.18 -16.39
N GLU A 142 20.11 6.17 -16.99
CA GLU A 142 19.42 5.11 -17.75
C GLU A 142 18.48 4.27 -16.86
N ASP A 143 18.89 4.01 -15.62
CA ASP A 143 18.08 3.28 -14.64
C ASP A 143 16.91 4.13 -14.17
N VAL A 144 17.12 5.43 -13.96
CA VAL A 144 16.05 6.39 -13.63
C VAL A 144 15.05 6.50 -14.78
N ALA A 145 15.51 6.58 -16.03
CA ALA A 145 14.65 6.59 -17.20
C ALA A 145 13.83 5.29 -17.31
N LYS A 146 14.43 4.13 -16.99
CA LYS A 146 13.70 2.86 -16.86
C LYS A 146 12.67 2.91 -15.73
N GLY A 147 13.02 3.41 -14.55
CA GLY A 147 12.10 3.58 -13.43
C GLY A 147 10.90 4.49 -13.75
N ARG A 148 11.13 5.54 -14.54
CA ARG A 148 10.05 6.41 -15.05
C ARG A 148 9.08 5.64 -15.95
N LYS A 149 9.59 4.88 -16.93
CA LYS A 149 8.75 4.05 -17.82
C LYS A 149 7.90 3.05 -17.02
N VAL A 150 8.52 2.43 -16.02
CA VAL A 150 7.86 1.51 -15.08
C VAL A 150 6.71 2.18 -14.35
N ALA A 151 6.94 3.37 -13.77
CA ALA A 151 5.92 4.10 -13.05
C ALA A 151 4.77 4.56 -13.96
N GLU A 152 5.08 5.04 -15.16
CA GLU A 152 4.08 5.43 -16.16
C GLU A 152 3.21 4.24 -16.57
N ALA A 153 3.80 3.08 -16.85
CA ALA A 153 3.08 1.84 -17.17
C ALA A 153 2.19 1.37 -16.00
N LEU A 154 2.67 1.49 -14.76
CA LEU A 154 1.87 1.16 -13.59
C LEU A 154 0.64 2.07 -13.47
N ILE A 155 0.80 3.37 -13.69
CA ILE A 155 -0.30 4.33 -13.64
C ILE A 155 -1.36 4.00 -14.71
N ARG A 156 -0.93 3.67 -15.95
CA ARG A 156 -1.86 3.22 -17.01
C ARG A 156 -2.60 1.95 -16.60
N ALA A 157 -1.88 0.95 -16.09
CA ALA A 157 -2.48 -0.30 -15.63
C ALA A 157 -3.50 -0.09 -14.49
N LEU A 158 -3.22 0.82 -13.55
CA LEU A 158 -4.15 1.18 -12.47
C LEU A 158 -5.42 1.84 -13.01
N VAL A 159 -5.26 2.82 -13.89
CA VAL A 159 -6.39 3.53 -14.52
C VAL A 159 -7.26 2.56 -15.34
N ASP A 160 -6.64 1.69 -16.14
CA ASP A 160 -7.36 0.72 -16.97
C ASP A 160 -8.06 -0.35 -16.13
N SER A 161 -7.40 -0.84 -15.08
CA SER A 161 -8.02 -1.79 -14.14
C SER A 161 -9.24 -1.17 -13.47
N ARG A 162 -9.14 0.05 -12.93
CA ARG A 162 -10.28 0.76 -12.30
C ARG A 162 -11.42 1.00 -13.30
N ARG A 163 -11.11 1.40 -14.53
CA ARG A 163 -12.11 1.63 -15.59
C ARG A 163 -12.87 0.36 -15.99
N GLN A 164 -12.18 -0.78 -16.06
CA GLN A 164 -12.75 -2.03 -16.59
C GLN A 164 -13.33 -2.95 -15.50
N ARG A 165 -12.77 -2.91 -14.29
CA ARG A 165 -13.12 -3.80 -13.17
C ARG A 165 -13.77 -3.08 -11.99
N GLY A 166 -13.70 -1.75 -11.94
CA GLY A 166 -14.10 -0.98 -10.76
C GLY A 166 -13.12 -1.14 -9.60
N VAL A 167 -13.63 -0.96 -8.38
CA VAL A 167 -12.90 -1.12 -7.12
C VAL A 167 -13.59 -2.16 -6.25
N GLU A 168 -12.81 -2.83 -5.40
CA GLU A 168 -13.28 -3.94 -4.55
C GLU A 168 -12.77 -3.76 -3.12
N ASP A 169 -13.67 -3.77 -2.14
CA ASP A 169 -13.28 -3.74 -0.73
C ASP A 169 -12.86 -5.13 -0.24
N LEU A 170 -11.56 -5.42 -0.35
CA LEU A 170 -10.97 -6.69 0.09
C LEU A 170 -10.89 -6.85 1.62
N VAL A 171 -11.00 -5.74 2.37
CA VAL A 171 -10.94 -5.77 3.84
C VAL A 171 -12.29 -6.20 4.40
N ALA A 172 -13.39 -5.62 3.91
CA ALA A 172 -14.75 -6.02 4.28
C ALA A 172 -15.06 -7.48 3.88
N ALA A 173 -14.53 -7.94 2.74
CA ALA A 173 -14.70 -9.32 2.29
C ALA A 173 -14.03 -10.34 3.24
N ALA A 174 -12.87 -10.00 3.82
CA ALA A 174 -12.16 -10.85 4.77
C ALA A 174 -12.93 -10.99 6.11
N ASP A 175 -13.51 -9.90 6.61
CA ASP A 175 -14.33 -9.89 7.82
C ASP A 175 -15.65 -10.69 7.65
N MET A 176 -16.23 -10.72 6.45
CA MET A 176 -17.41 -11.56 6.17
C MET A 176 -17.07 -13.05 6.15
N THR A 177 -15.89 -13.45 5.67
CA THR A 177 -15.47 -14.86 5.66
C THR A 177 -15.14 -15.44 7.04
N THR A 178 -14.66 -14.62 7.98
CA THR A 178 -14.37 -15.05 9.35
C THR A 178 -15.63 -15.18 10.22
N THR A 179 -16.73 -14.53 9.84
CA THR A 179 -18.01 -14.61 10.56
C THR A 179 -18.89 -15.79 10.12
N SER A 180 -18.50 -16.53 9.07
CA SER A 180 -19.25 -17.68 8.52
C SER A 180 -18.67 -19.04 8.94
N THR A 181 -18.31 -19.20 10.21
CA THR A 181 -18.21 -20.53 10.84
C THR A 181 -19.27 -20.62 11.92
N ALA A 182 -20.47 -21.04 11.54
CA ALA A 182 -21.50 -21.43 12.51
C ALA A 182 -20.96 -22.60 13.36
N PRO A 183 -21.14 -22.58 14.69
CA PRO A 183 -20.76 -23.72 15.51
C PRO A 183 -21.61 -24.92 15.11
N MET A 184 -20.97 -26.04 14.77
CA MET A 184 -21.66 -27.32 14.66
C MET A 184 -22.26 -27.65 16.03
N ASP A 185 -23.58 -27.70 16.09
CA ASP A 185 -24.32 -28.24 17.24
C ASP A 185 -23.90 -29.71 17.45
N VAL A 186 -23.05 -29.94 18.46
CA VAL A 186 -22.73 -31.29 18.91
C VAL A 186 -23.78 -31.68 19.95
N ASN A 187 -24.88 -32.23 19.47
CA ASN A 187 -25.93 -32.81 20.29
C ASN A 187 -25.44 -34.15 20.85
N PHE A 188 -25.05 -34.19 22.13
CA PHE A 188 -24.88 -35.45 22.87
C PHE A 188 -26.22 -35.82 23.51
N ARG A 189 -26.71 -37.01 23.14
CA ARG A 189 -27.86 -37.70 23.73
C ARG A 189 -27.53 -38.24 25.11
#